data_AF-A0AAV8WT16-F1
#
_entry.id   AF-A0AAV8WT16-F1
#
_cell.length_a   1.000
_cell.length_b   1.000
_cell.length_c   1.000
_cell.angle_alpha   90.00
_cell.angle_beta   90.00
_cell.angle_gamma   90.00
#
_symmetry.space_group_name_H-M   'P 1'
#
loop_
_entity.id
_entity.type
_entity.pdbx_description
1 polymer ?
#
loop_
_entity_poly.entity_id
_entity_poly.type
_entity_poly.pdbx_seq_one_letter_code
_entity_poly.pdbx_strand_id
1 'polypeptide(L)'
;MCIECARKLQNAYDFKSTCVNIEKKILPLFISKENIKLNEDSSKQNMKVELRDGYEDKICRFCMKVTESGHYTILQGKEHISILDVVQKCIPELQLSDTEETVTCEVCLISLQSILSFLTDCLNVGEKNKKYG
;
A
#
# COMPACT_ATOMS: atom_id res chain seq x y z
N MET A 1 -21.60 -2.84 -19.23
CA MET A 1 -21.19 -2.40 -17.87
C MET A 1 -22.15 -1.32 -17.41
N CYS A 2 -22.66 -1.34 -16.18
CA CYS A 2 -23.54 -0.29 -15.67
C CYS A 2 -22.74 0.92 -15.13
N ILE A 3 -23.41 2.07 -14.94
CA ILE A 3 -22.79 3.32 -14.45
C ILE A 3 -22.12 3.10 -13.10
N GLU A 4 -22.77 2.37 -12.19
CA GLU A 4 -22.23 2.10 -10.86
C GLU A 4 -20.96 1.23 -10.93
N CYS A 5 -20.92 0.21 -11.79
CA CYS A 5 -19.70 -0.57 -12.03
C CYS A 5 -18.59 0.27 -12.66
N ALA A 6 -18.91 1.18 -13.57
CA ALA A 6 -17.93 2.08 -14.17
C ALA A 6 -17.31 3.02 -13.13
N ARG A 7 -18.13 3.56 -12.22
CA ARG A 7 -17.68 4.40 -11.10
C ARG A 7 -16.76 3.65 -10.13
N LYS A 8 -17.14 2.42 -9.74
CA LYS A 8 -16.30 1.57 -8.88
C LYS A 8 -14.97 1.22 -9.55
N LEU A 9 -14.99 0.93 -10.85
CA LEU A 9 -13.79 0.65 -11.64
C LEU A 9 -12.88 1.88 -11.73
N GLN A 10 -13.43 3.07 -11.97
CA GLN A 10 -12.66 4.31 -12.02
C GLN A 10 -12.00 4.60 -10.66
N ASN A 11 -12.74 4.49 -9.56
CA ASN A 11 -12.18 4.68 -8.22
C ASN A 11 -11.03 3.70 -7.93
N ALA A 12 -11.19 2.43 -8.33
CA ALA A 12 -10.14 1.42 -8.19
C ALA A 12 -8.89 1.78 -9.02
N TYR A 13 -9.09 2.27 -10.25
CA TYR A 13 -8.02 2.72 -11.13
C TYR A 13 -7.28 3.93 -10.54
N ASP A 14 -8.00 4.94 -10.06
CA ASP A 14 -7.41 6.16 -9.49
C ASP A 14 -6.59 5.85 -8.23
N PHE A 15 -7.13 4.98 -7.37
CA PHE A 15 -6.42 4.49 -6.18
C PHE A 15 -5.15 3.73 -6.57
N LYS A 16 -5.24 2.78 -7.51
CA LYS A 16 -4.08 2.04 -8.01
C LYS A 16 -3.03 2.97 -8.60
N SER A 17 -3.43 3.89 -9.48
CA SER A 17 -2.53 4.86 -10.12
C SER A 17 -1.80 5.70 -9.09
N THR A 18 -2.50 6.16 -8.05
CA THR A 18 -1.90 6.89 -6.93
C THR A 18 -0.83 6.06 -6.23
N CYS A 19 -1.14 4.82 -5.86
CA CYS A 19 -0.19 3.92 -5.20
C CYS A 19 1.06 3.68 -6.06
N VAL A 20 0.88 3.38 -7.35
CA VAL A 20 1.99 3.12 -8.28
C VAL A 20 2.85 4.36 -8.50
N ASN A 21 2.24 5.53 -8.62
CA ASN A 21 2.99 6.79 -8.81
C ASN A 21 3.82 7.14 -7.58
N ILE A 22 3.31 6.83 -6.39
CA ILE A 22 4.04 6.96 -5.15
C ILE A 22 5.19 5.95 -5.10
N GLU A 23 4.95 4.70 -5.49
CA GLU A 23 5.98 3.67 -5.51
C GLU A 23 7.18 4.04 -6.38
N LYS A 24 6.91 4.58 -7.58
CA LYS A 24 7.95 5.07 -8.48
C LYS A 24 8.81 6.18 -7.89
N LYS A 25 8.29 6.96 -6.94
CA LYS A 25 9.05 8.00 -6.22
C LYS A 25 9.84 7.44 -5.04
N ILE A 26 9.34 6.37 -4.43
CA ILE A 26 9.96 5.71 -3.27
C ILE A 26 11.13 4.81 -3.70
N LEU A 27 10.94 4.02 -4.75
CA LEU A 27 11.90 3.01 -5.21
C LEU A 27 13.34 3.57 -5.41
N PRO A 28 13.55 4.74 -6.04
CA PRO A 28 14.88 5.33 -6.15
C PRO A 28 15.51 5.67 -4.80
N LEU A 29 14.71 6.09 -3.81
CA LEU A 29 15.19 6.41 -2.47
C LEU A 29 15.68 5.16 -1.75
N PHE A 30 14.96 4.04 -1.88
CA PHE A 30 15.39 2.75 -1.33
C PHE A 30 16.68 2.26 -1.98
N ILE A 31 16.75 2.25 -3.31
CA ILE A 31 17.96 1.86 -4.05
C ILE A 31 19.14 2.73 -3.62
N SER A 32 18.96 4.05 -3.53
CA SER A 32 20.02 4.95 -3.08
C SER A 32 20.48 4.66 -1.65
N LYS A 33 19.56 4.34 -0.74
CA LYS A 33 19.88 4.00 0.66
C LYS A 33 20.60 2.67 0.78
N GLU A 34 20.23 1.66 -0.01
CA GLU A 34 20.96 0.39 -0.09
C GLU A 34 22.36 0.56 -0.65
N ASN A 35 22.53 1.36 -1.71
CA ASN A 35 23.85 1.68 -2.26
C ASN A 35 24.73 2.46 -1.26
N ILE A 36 24.14 3.33 -0.44
CA ILE A 36 24.86 4.00 0.66
C ILE A 36 25.30 2.97 1.70
N LYS A 37 24.40 2.09 2.17
CA LYS A 37 24.75 1.02 3.13
C LYS A 37 25.85 0.09 2.62
N LEU A 38 25.82 -0.29 1.35
CA LEU A 38 26.84 -1.14 0.70
C LEU A 38 28.21 -0.45 0.58
N ASN A 39 28.24 0.88 0.49
CA ASN A 39 29.48 1.67 0.39
C ASN A 39 30.03 2.10 1.77
N GLU A 40 29.18 2.14 2.81
CA GLU A 40 29.53 2.52 4.19
C GLU A 40 30.38 1.46 4.94
N ASP A 41 30.55 0.25 4.38
CA ASP A 41 31.58 -0.71 4.86
C ASP A 41 33.02 -0.19 4.63
N SER A 42 33.17 0.94 3.93
CA SER A 42 34.40 1.68 3.78
C SER A 42 34.22 3.16 4.14
N SER A 43 34.25 3.46 5.45
CA SER A 43 34.59 4.74 6.11
C SER A 43 33.53 5.22 7.09
N LYS A 44 33.91 5.26 8.37
CA LYS A 44 33.15 5.83 9.48
C LYS A 44 32.93 7.35 9.27
N GLN A 45 31.68 7.80 9.14
CA GLN A 45 31.22 9.06 9.78
C GLN A 45 29.68 9.21 9.77
N ASN A 46 29.13 9.17 10.98
CA ASN A 46 27.89 9.75 11.50
C ASN A 46 26.86 10.37 10.52
N MET A 47 25.67 9.76 10.46
CA MET A 47 24.42 10.49 10.69
C MET A 47 23.39 9.58 11.36
N LYS A 48 23.46 9.52 12.70
CA LYS A 48 22.42 8.89 13.52
C LYS A 48 21.24 9.86 13.60
N VAL A 49 20.27 9.73 12.69
CA VAL A 49 18.97 10.40 12.86
C VAL A 49 18.17 9.56 13.86
N GLU A 50 18.41 9.79 15.15
CA GLU A 50 17.44 9.39 16.17
C GLU A 50 16.34 10.45 16.18
N LEU A 51 15.17 10.09 15.68
CA LEU A 51 13.93 10.77 16.05
C LEU A 51 13.25 9.84 17.06
N ARG A 52 13.39 10.18 18.33
CA ARG A 52 12.46 9.76 19.40
C ARG A 52 11.87 11.03 19.97
N ASP A 53 10.56 11.22 19.84
CA ASP A 53 9.68 11.59 20.97
C ASP A 53 8.21 11.37 20.57
N GLY A 54 7.34 11.23 21.58
CA GLY A 54 6.01 10.62 21.59
C GLY A 54 4.97 11.03 20.54
N TYR A 55 4.02 10.11 20.33
CA TYR A 55 2.90 10.20 19.38
C TYR A 55 3.33 10.46 17.94
N GLU A 56 4.12 9.53 17.39
CA GLU A 56 4.67 9.65 16.04
C GLU A 56 3.56 9.67 14.99
N ASP A 57 3.38 10.84 14.37
CA ASP A 57 2.74 10.99 13.06
C ASP A 57 3.35 9.98 12.08
N LYS A 58 2.60 8.93 11.74
CA LYS A 58 3.03 7.92 10.77
C LYS A 58 2.68 8.37 9.35
N ILE A 59 3.40 7.87 8.36
CA ILE A 59 3.14 8.16 6.94
C ILE A 59 2.42 6.98 6.31
N CYS A 60 1.25 7.23 5.71
CA CYS A 60 0.50 6.19 5.02
C CYS A 60 1.27 5.69 3.79
N ARG A 61 1.47 4.38 3.70
CA ARG A 61 2.23 3.73 2.62
C ARG A 61 1.63 3.90 1.22
N PHE A 62 0.31 4.03 1.13
CA PHE A 62 -0.43 4.09 -0.14
C PHE A 62 -0.57 5.51 -0.69
N CYS A 63 -0.71 6.51 0.17
CA CYS A 63 -0.93 7.90 -0.26
C CYS A 63 0.16 8.88 0.16
N MET A 64 1.17 8.46 0.94
CA MET A 64 2.28 9.27 1.46
C MET A 64 1.83 10.52 2.24
N LYS A 65 0.59 10.52 2.74
CA LYS A 65 0.08 11.55 3.65
C LYS A 65 0.39 11.16 5.08
N VAL A 66 0.66 12.17 5.90
CA VAL A 66 0.76 12.03 7.35
C VAL A 66 -0.59 11.59 7.91
N THR A 67 -0.57 10.59 8.79
CA THR A 67 -1.74 10.10 9.50
C THR A 67 -1.80 10.76 10.87
N GLU A 68 -2.97 11.26 11.24
CA GLU A 68 -3.21 11.73 12.60
C GLU A 68 -2.95 10.60 13.60
N SER A 69 -2.41 10.93 14.77
CA SER A 69 -2.05 9.94 15.78
C SER A 69 -3.25 9.03 16.12
N GLY A 70 -3.08 7.72 15.96
CA GLY A 70 -4.13 6.73 16.22
C GLY A 70 -5.11 6.44 15.06
N HIS A 71 -5.03 7.19 13.96
CA HIS A 71 -5.89 7.01 12.77
C HIS A 71 -5.21 6.22 11.64
N TYR A 72 -4.49 5.16 12.01
CA TYR A 72 -3.78 4.30 11.08
C TYR A 72 -3.88 2.82 11.46
N THR A 73 -3.71 1.95 10.47
CA THR A 73 -3.62 0.50 10.63
C THR A 73 -2.22 0.04 10.25
N ILE A 74 -1.59 -0.76 11.10
CA ILE A 74 -0.28 -1.34 10.83
C ILE A 74 -0.44 -2.46 9.80
N LEU A 75 0.34 -2.44 8.72
CA LEU A 75 0.26 -3.44 7.65
C LEU A 75 1.06 -4.70 7.97
N GLN A 76 1.96 -4.65 8.95
CA GLN A 76 2.77 -5.77 9.40
C GLN A 76 2.12 -6.48 10.60
N GLY A 77 1.73 -7.74 10.43
CA GLY A 77 1.15 -8.57 11.48
C GLY A 77 0.36 -9.76 10.93
N LYS A 78 0.22 -10.83 11.72
CA LYS A 78 -0.51 -12.05 11.31
C LYS A 78 -1.98 -11.81 10.97
N GLU A 79 -2.58 -10.77 11.53
CA GLU A 79 -3.99 -10.41 11.32
C GLU A 79 -4.23 -9.65 10.00
N HIS A 80 -3.17 -9.15 9.35
CA HIS A 80 -3.26 -8.33 8.14
C HIS A 80 -2.78 -9.03 6.86
N ILE A 81 -2.49 -10.33 6.94
CA ILE A 81 -2.11 -11.17 5.78
C ILE A 81 -3.11 -10.99 4.62
N SER A 82 -4.41 -10.89 4.93
CA SER A 82 -5.45 -10.67 3.92
C SER A 82 -5.35 -9.33 3.19
N ILE A 83 -4.84 -8.27 3.82
CA ILE A 83 -4.65 -6.97 3.16
C ILE A 83 -3.46 -7.05 2.19
N LEU A 84 -2.36 -7.67 2.62
CA LEU A 84 -1.18 -7.84 1.79
C LEU A 84 -1.48 -8.69 0.55
N ASP A 85 -2.21 -9.79 0.71
CA ASP A 85 -2.65 -10.64 -0.41
C ASP A 85 -3.50 -9.86 -1.43
N VAL A 86 -4.38 -8.99 -0.93
CA VAL A 86 -5.25 -8.16 -1.77
C VAL A 86 -4.45 -7.09 -2.49
N VAL A 87 -3.53 -6.43 -1.79
CA VAL A 87 -2.63 -5.45 -2.40
C VAL A 87 -1.78 -6.12 -3.48
N GLN A 88 -1.21 -7.29 -3.22
CA GLN A 88 -0.41 -8.02 -4.21
C GLN A 88 -1.23 -8.39 -5.45
N LYS A 89 -2.50 -8.75 -5.28
CA LYS A 89 -3.40 -9.06 -6.40
C LYS A 89 -3.85 -7.82 -7.19
N CYS A 90 -4.13 -6.72 -6.50
CA CYS A 90 -4.70 -5.51 -7.10
C CYS A 90 -3.62 -4.58 -7.67
N ILE A 91 -2.50 -4.48 -6.96
CA ILE A 91 -1.39 -3.56 -7.18
C ILE A 91 -0.07 -4.34 -7.06
N PRO A 92 0.18 -5.32 -7.96
CA PRO A 92 1.41 -6.11 -7.94
C PRO A 92 2.68 -5.27 -8.11
N GLU A 93 2.54 -4.04 -8.60
CA GLU A 93 3.63 -3.09 -8.75
C GLU A 93 4.12 -2.50 -7.40
N LEU A 94 3.35 -2.68 -6.31
CA LEU A 94 3.70 -2.15 -4.99
C LEU A 94 4.54 -3.17 -4.19
N GLN A 95 5.73 -2.77 -3.75
CA GLN A 95 6.61 -3.62 -2.94
C GLN A 95 6.46 -3.28 -1.45
N LEU A 96 5.70 -4.11 -0.73
CA LEU A 96 5.44 -3.95 0.70
C LEU A 96 6.40 -4.76 1.60
N SER A 97 7.18 -5.68 1.03
CA SER A 97 8.02 -6.64 1.73
C SER A 97 9.18 -6.04 2.53
N ASP A 98 9.66 -4.85 2.15
CA ASP A 98 10.99 -4.38 2.56
C ASP A 98 10.96 -3.15 3.48
N THR A 99 9.80 -2.84 4.06
CA THR A 99 9.60 -1.63 4.87
C THR A 99 9.16 -1.97 6.29
N GLU A 100 10.09 -1.80 7.25
CA GLU A 100 9.78 -1.90 8.69
C GLU A 100 8.69 -0.87 9.07
N GLU A 101 7.66 -1.31 9.79
CA GLU A 101 6.57 -0.50 10.36
C GLU A 101 5.73 0.31 9.35
N THR A 102 5.32 -0.29 8.23
CA THR A 102 4.37 0.37 7.34
C THR A 102 2.97 0.46 7.93
N VAL A 103 2.34 1.62 7.72
CA VAL A 103 0.95 1.85 8.11
C VAL A 103 0.11 2.29 6.91
N THR A 104 -1.20 2.13 7.02
CA THR A 104 -2.19 2.72 6.12
C THR A 104 -3.10 3.65 6.89
N CYS A 105 -3.46 4.78 6.29
CA CYS A 105 -4.55 5.62 6.82
C CYS A 105 -5.90 4.95 6.56
N GLU A 106 -6.91 5.38 7.32
CA GLU A 106 -8.30 4.89 7.21
C GLU A 106 -8.87 5.03 5.79
N VAL A 107 -8.64 6.18 5.15
CA VAL A 107 -9.13 6.43 3.78
C VAL A 107 -8.58 5.41 2.78
N CYS A 108 -7.30 5.08 2.88
CA CYS A 108 -6.67 4.08 2.02
C CYS A 108 -7.16 2.67 2.35
N LEU A 109 -7.41 2.37 3.63
CA LEU A 109 -7.98 1.09 4.05
C LEU A 109 -9.40 0.89 3.49
N ILE A 110 -10.27 1.89 3.61
CA ILE A 110 -11.63 1.86 3.04
C ILE A 110 -11.59 1.70 1.53
N SER A 111 -10.65 2.37 0.86
CA SER A 111 -10.47 2.25 -0.59
C SER A 111 -10.08 0.82 -0.98
N LEU A 112 -9.13 0.20 -0.27
CA LEU A 112 -8.73 -1.19 -0.49
C LEU A 112 -9.89 -2.18 -0.26
N GLN A 113 -10.64 -2.01 0.83
CA GLN A 113 -11.82 -2.84 1.11
C GLN A 113 -12.89 -2.71 0.02
N SER A 114 -13.11 -1.50 -0.48
CA SER A 114 -14.06 -1.24 -1.57
C SER A 114 -13.64 -1.92 -2.87
N ILE A 115 -12.35 -1.88 -3.20
CA ILE A 115 -11.79 -2.60 -4.36
C ILE A 115 -11.97 -4.10 -4.19
N LEU A 116 -11.65 -4.65 -3.01
CA LEU A 116 -11.81 -6.06 -2.72
C LEU A 116 -13.26 -6.52 -2.90
N SER A 117 -14.19 -5.81 -2.27
CA SER A 117 -15.63 -6.12 -2.39
C SER A 117 -16.07 -6.08 -3.85
N PHE A 118 -15.65 -5.08 -4.61
CA PHE A 118 -15.99 -4.97 -6.03
C PHE A 118 -15.43 -6.14 -6.86
N LEU A 119 -14.19 -6.56 -6.60
CA LEU A 119 -13.59 -7.72 -7.27
C LEU A 119 -14.32 -9.02 -6.91
N THR A 120 -14.65 -9.22 -5.65
CA THR A 120 -15.44 -10.38 -5.19
C THR A 120 -16.81 -10.42 -5.88
N ASP A 121 -17.50 -9.28 -5.97
CA ASP A 121 -18.77 -9.18 -6.68
C ASP A 121 -18.62 -9.55 -8.16
N CYS A 122 -17.59 -9.04 -8.83
CA CYS A 122 -17.30 -9.35 -10.23
C CYS A 122 -17.02 -10.84 -10.46
N LEU A 123 -16.21 -11.46 -9.58
CA LEU A 123 -15.88 -12.89 -9.66
C LEU A 123 -17.12 -13.76 -9.47
N ASN A 124 -17.95 -13.45 -8.47
CA ASN A 124 -19.19 -14.18 -8.18
C ASN A 124 -20.18 -14.13 -9.37
N VAL A 125 -20.28 -12.97 -10.04
CA VAL A 125 -21.09 -12.86 -11.27
C VAL A 125 -20.47 -13.70 -12.40
N GLY A 126 -19.15 -13.67 -12.55
CA GLY A 126 -18.44 -14.49 -13.53
C GLY A 126 -18.63 -16.00 -13.33
N GLU A 127 -18.61 -16.49 -12.09
CA GLU A 127 -18.81 -17.90 -11.77
C GLU A 127 -20.27 -18.35 -12.00
N LYS A 128 -21.25 -17.51 -11.68
CA LYS A 128 -22.66 -17.77 -12.01
C LYS A 128 -22.84 -17.88 -13.52
N ASN A 129 -22.20 -17.00 -14.30
CA ASN A 129 -22.31 -17.04 -15.76
C ASN A 129 -21.61 -18.26 -16.39
N LYS A 130 -20.61 -18.85 -15.73
CA LYS A 130 -19.94 -20.10 -16.17
C LYS A 130 -20.71 -21.38 -15.84
N LYS A 131 -21.61 -21.36 -14.85
CA LYS A 131 -22.45 -22.53 -14.48
C LYS A 131 -23.68 -22.71 -15.37
N TYR A 132 -24.04 -21.71 -16.16
CA TYR A 132 -25.21 -21.72 -17.05
C TYR A 132 -24.85 -21.50 -18.53
N GLY A 133 -23.57 -21.63 -18.88
CA GLY A 133 -23.04 -21.49 -20.24
C GLY A 133 -22.50 -22.81 -20.78
#